data_AF-A0A348AQL2-F1
#
_entry.id   AF-A0A348AQL2-F1
#
_cell.length_a   1.000
_cell.length_b   1.000
_cell.length_c   1.000
_cell.angle_alpha   90.00
_cell.angle_beta   90.00
_cell.angle_gamma   90.00
#
_symmetry.space_group_name_H-M   'P 1'
#
loop_
_entity.id
_entity.type
_entity.pdbx_description
1 polymer ?
#
loop_
_entity_poly.entity_id
_entity_poly.type
_entity_poly.pdbx_seq_one_letter_code
_entity_poly.pdbx_strand_id
1 'polypeptide(L)'
;MDKVNVESRLGEILIELYEEAEAVRLDREAREEAARKQAEAERRKEERRKRYNIEVERTMALENEALDYETACRIRAYVKAVATSCGSDEIDDETAAWIEWAMKKADWFDPIVARDDEFFGEREHEKSLGEKGIKKIGQYW
;
A
#
# COMPACT_ATOMS: atom_id res chain seq x y z
N MET A 1 50.84 -63.74 -8.61
CA MET A 1 50.22 -62.41 -8.47
C MET A 1 51.32 -61.42 -8.78
N ASP A 2 51.33 -60.82 -9.97
CA ASP A 2 52.37 -59.85 -10.30
C ASP A 2 52.23 -58.61 -9.43
N LYS A 3 53.35 -58.17 -8.85
CA LYS A 3 53.42 -57.05 -7.93
C LYS A 3 53.58 -55.77 -8.77
N VAL A 4 52.47 -55.07 -9.02
CA VAL A 4 52.51 -53.80 -9.75
C VAL A 4 53.11 -52.72 -8.84
N ASN A 5 54.15 -52.03 -9.32
CA ASN A 5 54.76 -50.92 -8.59
C ASN A 5 53.83 -49.69 -8.64
N VAL A 6 53.74 -48.95 -7.54
CA VAL A 6 52.89 -47.76 -7.43
C VAL A 6 53.37 -46.67 -8.41
N GLU A 7 54.68 -46.59 -8.65
CA GLU A 7 55.29 -45.64 -9.60
C GLU A 7 54.80 -45.83 -11.04
N SER A 8 54.48 -47.06 -11.47
CA SER A 8 53.95 -47.31 -12.82
C SER A 8 52.47 -46.92 -12.97
N ARG A 9 51.75 -46.66 -11.87
CA ARG A 9 50.34 -46.22 -11.88
C ARG A 9 50.16 -44.76 -11.46
N LEU A 10 51.25 -44.07 -11.15
CA LEU A 10 51.22 -42.69 -10.64
C LEU A 10 50.55 -41.71 -11.62
N GLY A 11 50.70 -41.94 -12.94
CA GLY A 11 50.00 -41.18 -13.97
C GLY A 11 48.48 -41.38 -13.95
N GLU A 12 48.01 -42.62 -13.81
CA GLU A 12 46.57 -42.95 -13.68
C GLU A 12 45.97 -42.28 -12.45
N ILE A 13 46.66 -42.40 -11.31
CA ILE A 13 46.23 -41.81 -10.04
C ILE A 13 46.14 -40.28 -10.15
N LEU A 14 47.09 -39.63 -10.82
CA LEU A 14 47.08 -38.18 -11.00
C LEU A 14 45.93 -37.71 -11.91
N ILE A 15 45.62 -38.49 -12.96
CA ILE A 15 44.48 -38.21 -13.85
C ILE A 15 43.17 -38.32 -13.07
N GLU A 16 42.96 -39.43 -12.35
CA GLU A 16 41.75 -39.63 -11.52
C GLU A 16 41.58 -38.52 -10.48
N LEU A 17 42.67 -38.13 -9.81
CA LEU A 17 42.63 -37.03 -8.84
C LEU A 17 42.26 -35.69 -9.48
N TYR A 18 42.77 -35.40 -10.68
CA TYR A 18 42.45 -34.17 -11.40
C TYR A 18 40.99 -34.15 -11.86
N GLU A 19 40.50 -35.26 -12.41
CA GLU A 19 39.10 -35.41 -12.84
C GLU A 19 38.13 -35.22 -11.66
N GLU A 20 38.42 -35.82 -10.52
CA GLU A 20 37.61 -35.66 -9.31
C GLU A 20 37.68 -34.24 -8.74
N ALA A 21 38.87 -33.63 -8.71
CA ALA A 21 39.03 -32.24 -8.27
C ALA A 21 38.24 -31.28 -9.18
N GLU A 22 38.24 -31.52 -10.49
CA GLU A 22 37.51 -30.73 -11.47
C GLU A 22 35.99 -30.95 -11.35
N ALA A 23 35.54 -32.18 -11.12
CA ALA A 23 34.13 -32.48 -10.88
C ALA A 23 33.60 -31.75 -9.64
N VAL A 24 34.36 -31.75 -8.53
CA VAL A 24 34.02 -31.02 -7.31
C VAL A 24 33.99 -29.51 -7.55
N ARG A 25 34.94 -28.98 -8.32
CA ARG A 25 35.00 -27.56 -8.67
C ARG A 25 33.77 -27.14 -9.48
N LEU A 26 33.42 -27.89 -10.51
CA LEU A 26 32.27 -27.62 -11.38
C LEU A 26 30.94 -27.71 -10.62
N ASP A 27 30.77 -28.71 -9.75
CA ASP A 27 29.57 -28.83 -8.92
C ASP A 27 29.42 -27.65 -7.95
N ARG A 28 30.52 -27.20 -7.33
CA ARG A 28 30.51 -26.01 -6.47
C ARG A 28 30.11 -24.76 -7.27
N GLU A 29 30.71 -24.55 -8.44
CA GLU A 29 30.41 -23.41 -9.31
C GLU A 29 28.95 -23.42 -9.78
N ALA A 30 28.42 -24.59 -10.15
CA ALA A 30 27.03 -24.76 -10.53
C ALA A 30 26.07 -24.41 -9.38
N ARG A 31 26.38 -24.86 -8.15
CA ARG A 31 25.60 -24.52 -6.95
C ARG A 31 25.65 -23.03 -6.62
N GLU A 32 26.82 -22.41 -6.70
CA GLU A 32 26.99 -20.98 -6.46
C GLU A 32 26.25 -20.14 -7.50
N GLU A 33 26.34 -20.52 -8.79
CA GLU A 33 25.61 -19.83 -9.85
C GLU A 33 24.08 -20.01 -9.72
N ALA A 34 23.61 -21.21 -9.39
CA ALA A 34 22.20 -21.47 -9.13
C ALA A 34 21.69 -20.65 -7.93
N ALA A 35 22.45 -20.60 -6.83
CA ALA A 35 22.15 -19.78 -5.67
C ALA A 35 22.09 -18.29 -6.01
N ARG A 36 23.05 -17.80 -6.81
CA ARG A 36 23.06 -16.40 -7.30
C ARG A 36 21.82 -16.08 -8.12
N LYS A 37 21.46 -16.95 -9.09
CA LYS A 37 20.25 -16.78 -9.92
C LYS A 37 18.98 -16.78 -9.07
N GLN A 38 18.90 -17.67 -8.08
CA GLN A 38 17.74 -17.75 -7.19
C GLN A 38 17.63 -16.50 -6.30
N ALA A 39 18.74 -16.04 -5.71
CA ALA A 39 18.76 -14.84 -4.87
C ALA A 39 18.37 -13.59 -5.66
N GLU A 40 18.84 -13.47 -6.91
CA GLU A 40 18.46 -12.37 -7.78
C GLU A 40 16.97 -12.44 -8.17
N ALA A 41 16.45 -13.63 -8.46
CA ALA A 41 15.03 -13.82 -8.77
C ALA A 41 14.13 -13.46 -7.59
N GLU A 42 14.50 -13.85 -6.37
CA GLU A 42 13.76 -13.50 -5.15
C GLU A 42 13.81 -11.99 -4.90
N ARG A 43 14.99 -11.35 -5.03
CA ARG A 43 15.11 -9.90 -4.90
C ARG A 43 14.19 -9.15 -5.87
N ARG A 44 14.17 -9.56 -7.15
CA ARG A 44 13.28 -8.96 -8.17
C ARG A 44 11.80 -9.17 -7.83
N LYS A 45 11.45 -10.32 -7.24
CA LYS A 45 10.07 -10.62 -6.81
C LYS A 45 9.67 -9.76 -5.62
N GLU A 46 10.54 -9.60 -4.64
CA GLU A 46 10.31 -8.72 -3.49
C GLU A 46 10.19 -7.25 -3.89
N GLU A 47 11.06 -6.76 -4.78
CA GLU A 47 10.98 -5.40 -5.33
C GLU A 47 9.64 -5.16 -6.05
N ARG A 48 9.18 -6.13 -6.86
CA ARG A 48 7.86 -6.06 -7.49
C ARG A 48 6.74 -6.03 -6.46
N ARG A 49 6.79 -6.89 -5.44
CA ARG A 49 5.79 -6.91 -4.36
C ARG A 49 5.74 -5.58 -3.61
N LYS A 50 6.90 -5.01 -3.26
CA LYS A 50 6.98 -3.70 -2.58
C LYS A 50 6.36 -2.59 -3.43
N ARG A 51 6.72 -2.50 -4.72
CA ARG A 51 6.13 -1.50 -5.63
C ARG A 51 4.62 -1.67 -5.78
N TYR A 52 4.15 -2.92 -5.90
CA TYR A 52 2.73 -3.20 -5.99
C TYR A 52 1.98 -2.77 -4.72
N ASN A 53 2.49 -3.11 -3.54
CA ASN A 53 1.85 -2.72 -2.28
C ASN A 53 1.80 -1.20 -2.09
N ILE A 54 2.87 -0.49 -2.45
CA ILE A 54 2.88 0.99 -2.43
C ILE A 54 1.79 1.55 -3.36
N GLU A 55 1.63 0.96 -4.55
CA GLU A 55 0.60 1.40 -5.50
C GLU A 55 -0.81 1.13 -4.96
N VAL A 56 -1.02 -0.02 -4.33
CA VAL A 56 -2.29 -0.35 -3.66
C VAL A 56 -2.62 0.67 -2.57
N GLU A 57 -1.67 0.97 -1.68
CA GLU A 57 -1.85 1.95 -0.59
C GLU A 57 -2.21 3.33 -1.14
N ARG A 58 -1.47 3.80 -2.17
CA ARG A 58 -1.74 5.08 -2.85
C ARG A 58 -3.11 5.12 -3.51
N THR A 59 -3.51 4.04 -4.16
CA THR A 59 -4.80 3.96 -4.86
C THR A 59 -5.95 3.98 -3.85
N MET A 60 -5.81 3.25 -2.74
CA MET A 60 -6.80 3.26 -1.66
C MET A 60 -6.94 4.63 -1.01
N ALA A 61 -5.82 5.31 -0.73
CA ALA A 61 -5.84 6.67 -0.17
C ALA A 61 -6.57 7.65 -1.10
N LEU A 62 -6.26 7.61 -2.40
CA LEU A 62 -6.91 8.45 -3.40
C LEU A 62 -8.43 8.17 -3.52
N GLU A 63 -8.82 6.90 -3.51
CA GLU A 63 -10.24 6.52 -3.52
C GLU A 63 -10.96 7.06 -2.29
N ASN A 64 -10.35 6.93 -1.10
CA ASN A 64 -10.91 7.42 0.14
C ASN A 64 -11.08 8.96 0.16
N GLU A 65 -10.10 9.70 -0.35
CA GLU A 65 -10.20 11.15 -0.54
C GLU A 65 -11.30 11.53 -1.53
N ALA A 66 -11.38 10.83 -2.66
CA ALA A 66 -12.39 11.07 -3.69
C ALA A 66 -13.82 10.88 -3.16
N LEU A 67 -14.04 9.84 -2.34
CA LEU A 67 -15.32 9.59 -1.67
C LEU A 67 -15.71 10.70 -0.68
N ASP A 68 -14.72 11.26 0.02
CA ASP A 68 -14.95 12.39 0.92
C ASP A 68 -15.28 13.66 0.15
N TYR A 69 -14.56 13.92 -0.94
CA TYR A 69 -14.84 15.04 -1.84
C TYR A 69 -16.23 14.92 -2.48
N GLU A 70 -16.63 13.73 -2.92
CA GLU A 70 -17.99 13.47 -3.41
C GLU A 70 -19.03 13.77 -2.33
N THR A 71 -18.77 13.36 -1.08
CA THR A 71 -19.65 13.65 0.06
C THR A 71 -19.78 15.14 0.30
N ALA A 72 -18.67 15.90 0.27
CA ALA A 72 -18.69 17.35 0.39
C ALA A 72 -19.50 18.01 -0.75
N CYS A 73 -19.27 17.60 -1.99
CA CYS A 73 -20.03 18.07 -3.16
C CYS A 73 -21.53 17.81 -2.99
N ARG A 74 -21.91 16.60 -2.57
CA ARG A 74 -23.30 16.20 -2.34
C ARG A 74 -23.95 17.03 -1.24
N ILE A 75 -23.26 17.28 -0.13
CA ILE A 75 -23.78 18.13 0.96
C ILE A 75 -24.01 19.55 0.43
N ARG A 76 -23.03 20.16 -0.24
CA ARG A 76 -23.16 21.53 -0.79
C ARG A 76 -24.31 21.63 -1.79
N ALA A 77 -24.47 20.64 -2.66
CA ALA A 77 -25.57 20.59 -3.62
C ALA A 77 -26.94 20.52 -2.91
N TYR A 78 -27.04 19.69 -1.87
CA TYR A 78 -28.27 19.60 -1.06
C TYR A 78 -28.58 20.89 -0.32
N VAL A 79 -27.59 21.49 0.36
CA VAL A 79 -27.75 22.78 1.06
C VAL A 79 -28.21 23.87 0.09
N LYS A 80 -27.63 23.93 -1.10
CA LYS A 80 -28.05 24.87 -2.15
C LYS A 80 -29.49 24.63 -2.59
N ALA A 81 -29.92 23.37 -2.73
CA ALA A 81 -31.29 23.04 -3.08
C ALA A 81 -32.28 23.48 -1.98
N VAL A 82 -31.94 23.25 -0.70
CA VAL A 82 -32.74 23.72 0.45
C VAL A 82 -32.85 25.24 0.45
N ALA A 83 -31.73 25.95 0.35
CA ALA A 83 -31.71 27.41 0.30
C ALA A 83 -32.55 27.99 -0.85
N THR A 84 -32.57 27.31 -2.01
CA THR A 84 -33.37 27.72 -3.16
C THR A 84 -34.87 27.48 -2.93
N SER A 85 -35.23 26.42 -2.20
CA SER A 85 -36.63 26.04 -1.96
C SER A 85 -37.37 26.94 -0.98
N CYS A 86 -36.65 27.59 -0.05
CA CYS A 86 -37.25 28.50 0.94
C CYS A 86 -37.62 29.88 0.37
N GLY A 87 -37.22 30.24 -0.86
CA GLY A 87 -37.44 31.59 -1.40
C GLY A 87 -36.59 32.67 -0.71
N SER A 88 -36.31 33.78 -1.40
CA SER A 88 -35.39 34.82 -0.89
C SER A 88 -35.94 35.65 0.27
N ASP A 89 -37.26 35.65 0.49
CA ASP A 89 -37.93 36.49 1.49
C ASP A 89 -38.31 35.73 2.77
N GLU A 90 -37.95 34.44 2.89
CA GLU A 90 -38.48 33.55 3.94
C GLU A 90 -37.41 32.63 4.57
N ILE A 91 -36.12 32.96 4.47
CA ILE A 91 -35.08 32.26 5.23
C ILE A 91 -35.10 32.80 6.65
N ASP A 92 -35.68 32.04 7.57
CA ASP A 92 -35.59 32.32 8.99
C ASP A 92 -34.16 32.09 9.53
N ASP A 93 -33.89 32.65 10.71
CA ASP A 93 -32.58 32.56 11.36
C ASP A 93 -32.15 31.11 11.62
N GLU A 94 -33.12 30.21 11.84
CA GLU A 94 -32.87 28.78 12.07
C GLU A 94 -32.34 28.10 10.80
N THR A 95 -32.98 28.36 9.66
CA THR A 95 -32.57 27.84 8.35
C THR A 95 -31.21 28.40 7.96
N ALA A 96 -30.96 29.70 8.21
CA ALA A 96 -29.66 30.32 7.95
C ALA A 96 -28.54 29.67 8.78
N ALA A 97 -28.78 29.45 10.08
CA ALA A 97 -27.83 28.78 10.97
C ALA A 97 -27.56 27.33 10.54
N TRP A 98 -28.59 26.60 10.11
CA TRP A 98 -28.45 25.25 9.59
C TRP A 98 -27.63 25.20 8.29
N ILE A 99 -27.88 26.13 7.36
CA ILE A 99 -27.11 26.26 6.11
C ILE A 99 -25.62 26.49 6.44
N GLU A 100 -25.32 27.43 7.34
CA GLU A 100 -23.94 27.73 7.72
C GLU A 100 -23.26 26.50 8.35
N TRP A 101 -23.94 25.82 9.28
CA TRP A 101 -23.44 24.59 9.88
C TRP A 101 -23.17 23.51 8.82
N ALA A 102 -24.12 23.28 7.91
CA ALA A 102 -24.01 22.24 6.90
C ALA A 102 -22.88 22.54 5.89
N MET A 103 -22.66 23.82 5.55
CA MET A 103 -21.52 24.24 4.71
C MET A 103 -20.19 23.99 5.43
N LYS A 104 -20.07 24.34 6.72
CA LYS A 104 -18.88 24.04 7.53
C LYS A 104 -18.62 22.54 7.60
N LYS A 105 -19.67 21.71 7.70
CA LYS A 105 -19.53 20.25 7.66
C LYS A 105 -19.09 19.76 6.28
N ALA A 106 -19.57 20.34 5.18
CA ALA A 106 -19.07 20.01 3.86
C ALA A 106 -17.58 20.33 3.70
N ASP A 107 -17.12 21.46 4.25
CA ASP A 107 -15.71 21.85 4.24
C ASP A 107 -14.82 20.92 5.09
N TRP A 108 -15.38 20.31 6.14
CA TRP A 108 -14.70 19.28 6.94
C TRP A 108 -14.61 17.94 6.19
N PHE A 109 -15.57 17.61 5.32
CA PHE A 109 -15.48 16.45 4.44
C PHE A 109 -14.58 16.69 3.23
N ASP A 110 -14.42 17.93 2.77
CA ASP A 110 -13.67 18.23 1.56
C ASP A 110 -12.15 18.10 1.80
N PRO A 111 -11.44 17.13 1.21
CA PRO A 111 -10.00 16.95 1.41
C PRO A 111 -9.17 18.13 0.88
N ILE A 112 -9.71 18.97 -0.01
CA ILE A 112 -9.03 20.14 -0.54
C ILE A 112 -9.08 21.30 0.45
N VAL A 113 -10.21 21.44 1.17
CA VAL A 113 -10.38 22.49 2.18
C VAL A 113 -9.84 22.04 3.54
N ALA A 114 -10.03 20.76 3.87
CA ALA A 114 -9.59 20.08 5.09
C ALA A 114 -9.84 20.92 6.34
N ARG A 115 -11.03 21.50 6.45
CA ARG A 115 -11.40 22.35 7.59
C ARG A 115 -11.36 21.51 8.87
N ASP A 116 -10.78 22.03 9.95
CA ASP A 116 -10.91 21.44 11.29
C ASP A 116 -12.32 21.66 11.87
N ASP A 117 -12.92 20.59 12.40
CA ASP A 117 -14.24 20.65 13.03
C ASP A 117 -14.14 20.76 14.54
N GLU A 118 -14.94 21.65 15.13
CA GLU A 118 -14.94 21.92 16.57
C GLU A 118 -15.15 20.66 17.44
N PHE A 119 -15.89 19.67 16.94
CA PHE A 119 -16.20 18.44 17.68
C PHE A 119 -15.43 17.23 17.18
N PHE A 120 -15.16 17.16 15.87
CA PHE A 120 -14.55 15.99 15.24
C PHE A 120 -13.06 16.16 14.91
N GLY A 121 -12.51 17.36 15.09
CA GLY A 121 -11.12 17.69 14.77
C GLY A 121 -10.81 17.58 13.28
N GLU A 122 -9.54 17.31 12.97
CA GLU A 122 -9.08 17.03 11.61
C GLU A 122 -9.55 15.66 11.13
N ARG A 123 -9.87 15.57 9.84
CA ARG A 123 -10.33 14.34 9.23
C ARG A 123 -9.21 13.65 8.46
N GLU A 124 -8.97 12.38 8.77
CA GLU A 124 -7.93 11.59 8.10
C GLU A 124 -8.42 11.07 6.74
N HIS A 125 -8.43 11.92 5.71
CA HIS A 125 -9.04 11.64 4.42
C HIS A 125 -8.49 10.42 3.68
N GLU A 126 -7.20 10.13 3.84
CA GLU A 126 -6.55 8.96 3.23
C GLU A 126 -7.04 7.62 3.82
N LYS A 127 -7.55 7.62 5.05
CA LYS A 127 -7.97 6.40 5.75
C LYS A 127 -9.29 5.86 5.25
N SER A 128 -9.53 4.57 5.51
CA SER A 128 -10.81 3.94 5.18
C SER A 128 -11.96 4.49 6.03
N LEU A 129 -13.19 4.37 5.54
CA LEU A 129 -14.39 4.76 6.29
C LEU A 129 -14.52 4.06 7.65
N GLY A 130 -13.99 2.84 7.79
CA GLY A 130 -13.99 2.11 9.07
C GLY A 130 -13.07 2.74 10.12
N GLU A 131 -11.97 3.36 9.69
CA GLU A 131 -10.99 3.99 10.56
C GLU A 131 -11.37 5.43 10.93
N LYS A 132 -11.84 6.22 9.95
CA LYS A 132 -12.22 7.63 10.13
C LYS A 132 -13.72 7.86 10.43
N GLY A 133 -14.47 6.78 10.62
CA GLY A 133 -15.91 6.85 10.87
C GLY A 133 -16.24 7.50 12.22
N ILE A 134 -17.21 8.43 12.22
CA ILE A 134 -17.69 9.09 13.45
C ILE A 134 -18.42 8.05 14.31
N LYS A 135 -18.03 7.94 15.59
CA LYS A 135 -18.63 7.03 16.57
C LYS A 135 -19.32 7.82 17.67
N LYS A 136 -20.48 7.34 18.13
CA LYS A 136 -21.15 7.91 19.30
C LYS A 136 -20.37 7.59 20.57
N ILE A 137 -20.17 8.58 21.43
CA ILE A 137 -19.55 8.38 22.74
C ILE A 137 -20.41 7.41 23.56
N GLY A 138 -19.79 6.35 24.09
CA GLY A 138 -20.45 5.37 24.96
C GLY A 138 -21.12 4.18 24.26
N GLN A 139 -21.11 4.09 22.93
CA GLN A 139 -21.47 2.87 22.21
C GLN A 139 -20.21 2.12 21.78
N TYR A 140 -19.82 1.11 22.56
CA TYR A 140 -18.89 0.08 22.11
C TYR A 140 -19.72 -1.10 21.57
N TRP A 141 -19.45 -1.51 20.33
CA TRP A 141 -19.85 -2.81 19.79
C TRP A 141 -18.72 -3.81 20.05
#